data_AF-A0A559KCL9-F1
#
_entry.id   AF-A0A559KCL9-F1
#
_cell.length_a   1.000
_cell.length_b   1.000
_cell.length_c   1.000
_cell.angle_alpha   90.00
_cell.angle_beta   90.00
_cell.angle_gamma   90.00
#
_symmetry.space_group_name_H-M   'P 1'
#
loop_
_entity.id
_entity.type
_entity.pdbx_description
1 polymer ?
#
loop_
_entity_poly.entity_id
_entity_poly.type
_entity_poly.pdbx_seq_one_letter_code
_entity_poly.pdbx_strand_id
1 'polypeptide(L)'
;MELNTIDNKKLLEDFAKSFGRAAFDKEPQLHRQVEDMKNEILKRMQSNIITTTDLKYSLADEYVIIGNENVESIFTALKNKLNIVTPITKKKSATIISIIDSSGSMGSFEKYLSQCVSLWTEKLIELKYEKVNHRFISHHTEAQEVHRDVFFVKGESGGTIISSGLNKANERINYIDYENQDIYVFQYSDGDNLTSDNDVSVRVLKDILNKVNQFEYVEINQYSRSSTIMSAYRNVQNSKFNAHVLREKNDVLKTVESISSAIMF
;
A
#
# COMPACT_ATOMS: atom_id res chain seq x y z
N MET A 1 -8.72 2.92 37.36
CA MET A 1 -7.34 2.50 37.02
C MET A 1 -6.84 3.52 36.02
N GLU A 2 -5.92 4.38 36.45
CA GLU A 2 -5.38 5.48 35.64
C GLU A 2 -4.75 4.94 34.36
N LEU A 3 -5.22 5.44 33.21
CA LEU A 3 -4.56 5.28 31.92
C LEU A 3 -3.23 6.03 32.02
N ASN A 4 -2.16 5.27 32.25
CA ASN A 4 -0.79 5.78 32.31
C ASN A 4 -0.55 6.76 31.16
N THR A 5 -0.15 7.96 31.56
CA THR A 5 0.36 9.03 30.72
C THR A 5 1.38 8.45 29.75
N ILE A 6 0.98 8.35 28.48
CA ILE A 6 1.91 8.21 27.37
C ILE A 6 2.87 9.39 27.52
N ASP A 7 4.15 9.11 27.77
CA ASP A 7 5.18 10.13 27.81
C ASP A 7 5.23 10.78 26.42
N ASN A 8 4.52 11.91 26.28
CA ASN A 8 4.33 12.64 25.04
C ASN A 8 5.67 12.93 24.35
N LYS A 9 6.74 13.06 25.15
CA LYS A 9 8.10 13.27 24.66
C LYS A 9 8.67 12.04 23.96
N LYS A 10 8.42 10.84 24.49
CA LYS A 10 8.85 9.57 23.90
C LYS A 10 8.10 9.24 22.61
N LEU A 11 6.79 9.54 22.58
CA LEU A 11 5.99 9.39 21.35
C LEU A 11 6.48 10.35 20.25
N LEU A 12 6.76 11.61 20.60
CA LEU A 12 7.35 12.60 19.69
C LEU A 12 8.77 12.22 19.26
N GLU A 13 9.59 11.64 20.14
CA GLU A 13 10.92 11.17 19.81
C GLU A 13 10.90 9.94 18.89
N ASP A 14 9.98 8.99 19.11
CA ASP A 14 9.82 7.82 18.26
C ASP A 14 9.20 8.18 16.90
N PHE A 15 8.34 9.20 16.85
CA PHE A 15 7.83 9.82 15.63
C PHE A 15 8.94 10.61 14.90
N ALA A 16 9.72 11.45 15.58
CA ALA A 16 10.86 12.15 14.96
C ALA A 16 11.95 11.20 14.44
N LYS A 17 12.11 10.01 15.08
CA LYS A 17 13.01 8.95 14.59
C LYS A 17 12.51 8.29 13.31
N SER A 18 11.19 8.11 13.13
CA SER A 18 10.66 7.55 11.86
C SER A 18 10.75 8.52 10.69
N PHE A 19 10.81 9.83 10.96
CA PHE A 19 10.92 10.92 9.98
C PHE A 19 12.37 11.31 9.63
N GLY A 20 13.37 10.81 10.37
CA GLY A 20 14.72 11.34 10.31
C GLY A 20 14.79 12.73 10.95
N ARG A 21 15.35 12.79 12.16
CA ARG A 21 15.39 13.98 13.05
C ARG A 21 15.75 15.31 12.35
N ALA A 22 16.61 15.25 11.33
CA ALA A 22 17.09 16.41 10.58
C ALA A 22 16.07 17.05 9.61
N ALA A 23 15.03 16.33 9.18
CA ALA A 23 13.97 16.87 8.32
C ALA A 23 12.88 17.57 9.16
N PHE A 24 12.54 17.00 10.31
CA PHE A 24 11.55 17.53 11.24
C PHE A 24 11.93 18.91 11.80
N ASP A 25 13.21 19.10 12.16
CA ASP A 25 13.70 20.34 12.77
C ASP A 25 13.79 21.53 11.76
N LYS A 26 13.67 21.30 10.45
CA LYS A 26 13.86 22.32 9.41
C LYS A 26 12.58 22.98 8.90
N GLU A 27 11.40 22.47 9.22
CA GLU A 27 10.12 23.01 8.70
C GLU A 27 9.11 23.36 9.81
N PRO A 28 9.11 24.63 10.29
CA PRO A 28 8.22 25.09 11.36
C PRO A 28 6.72 25.02 11.04
N GLN A 29 6.33 25.00 9.76
CA GLN A 29 4.94 24.86 9.34
C GLN A 29 4.45 23.41 9.52
N LEU A 30 5.34 22.43 9.34
CA LEU A 30 5.08 21.02 9.61
C LEU A 30 4.80 20.78 11.10
N HIS A 31 5.56 21.45 11.97
CA HIS A 31 5.31 21.41 13.43
C HIS A 31 3.88 21.82 13.81
N ARG A 32 3.33 22.85 13.15
CA ARG A 32 1.99 23.35 13.46
C ARG A 32 0.90 22.41 12.97
N GLN A 33 1.03 21.88 11.75
CA GLN A 33 0.09 20.91 11.18
C GLN A 33 0.09 19.59 11.96
N VAL A 34 1.26 19.12 12.40
CA VAL A 34 1.40 17.95 13.27
C VAL A 34 0.74 18.18 14.63
N GLU A 35 0.89 19.36 15.23
CA GLU A 35 0.30 19.68 16.53
C GLU A 35 -1.24 19.84 16.45
N ASP A 36 -1.75 20.49 15.42
CA ASP A 36 -3.20 20.62 15.18
C ASP A 36 -3.86 19.24 14.96
N MET A 37 -3.16 18.35 14.27
CA MET A 37 -3.63 16.99 14.01
C MET A 37 -3.57 16.09 15.25
N LYS A 38 -2.48 16.19 16.03
CA LYS A 38 -2.37 15.58 17.36
C LYS A 38 -3.56 15.98 18.24
N ASN A 39 -3.97 17.24 18.20
CA ASN A 39 -5.11 17.74 18.99
C ASN A 39 -6.46 17.17 18.52
N GLU A 40 -6.69 17.07 17.20
CA GLU A 40 -7.89 16.45 16.64
C GLU A 40 -7.96 14.94 16.93
N ILE A 41 -6.81 14.27 16.93
CA ILE A 41 -6.72 12.84 17.23
C ILE A 41 -6.87 12.56 18.72
N LEU A 42 -6.29 13.38 19.60
CA LEU A 42 -6.53 13.33 21.06
C LEU A 42 -8.02 13.46 21.40
N LYS A 43 -8.74 14.31 20.66
CA LYS A 43 -10.19 14.48 20.79
C LYS A 43 -10.99 13.22 20.38
N ARG A 44 -10.50 12.48 19.38
CA ARG A 44 -11.08 11.19 18.94
C ARG A 44 -10.73 10.03 19.88
N MET A 45 -9.57 10.06 20.55
CA MET A 45 -9.24 9.10 21.62
C MET A 45 -10.11 9.29 22.85
N GLN A 46 -10.36 10.54 23.25
CA GLN A 46 -11.21 10.87 24.40
C GLN A 46 -12.67 10.43 24.20
N SER A 47 -13.08 10.18 22.96
CA SER A 47 -14.41 9.65 22.60
C SER A 47 -14.44 8.12 22.42
N ASN A 48 -13.34 7.39 22.73
CA ASN A 48 -13.21 5.93 22.59
C ASN A 48 -13.44 5.39 21.16
N ILE A 49 -13.22 6.23 20.14
CA ILE A 49 -13.45 5.85 18.73
C ILE A 49 -12.26 5.08 18.14
N ILE A 50 -11.05 5.23 18.69
CA ILE A 50 -9.78 4.77 18.08
C ILE A 50 -8.81 4.28 19.17
N THR A 51 -8.02 3.24 18.92
CA THR A 51 -6.97 2.74 19.83
C THR A 51 -5.59 3.35 19.55
N THR A 52 -4.66 3.26 20.51
CA THR A 52 -3.26 3.74 20.37
C THR A 52 -2.47 3.08 19.23
N THR A 53 -2.86 1.86 18.84
CA THR A 53 -2.24 1.13 17.73
C THR A 53 -2.71 1.72 16.39
N ASP A 54 -4.01 1.94 16.23
CA ASP A 54 -4.63 2.55 15.04
C ASP A 54 -4.06 3.95 14.75
N LEU A 55 -3.69 4.65 15.82
CA LEU A 55 -3.09 5.99 15.82
C LEU A 55 -1.68 6.04 15.23
N LYS A 56 -0.85 5.03 15.50
CA LYS A 56 0.49 4.92 14.92
C LYS A 56 0.42 4.69 13.41
N TYR A 57 -0.58 3.94 12.94
CA TYR A 57 -0.75 3.63 11.53
C TYR A 57 -1.42 4.78 10.77
N SER A 58 -2.47 5.42 11.32
CA SER A 58 -3.12 6.60 10.70
C SER A 58 -2.15 7.78 10.53
N LEU A 59 -1.29 8.05 11.51
CA LEU A 59 -0.27 9.10 11.38
C LEU A 59 0.89 8.69 10.46
N ALA A 60 1.20 7.39 10.34
CA ALA A 60 2.17 6.90 9.35
C ALA A 60 1.61 6.94 7.92
N ASP A 61 0.30 6.68 7.74
CA ASP A 61 -0.44 6.77 6.49
C ASP A 61 -0.50 8.22 5.96
N GLU A 62 -0.67 9.22 6.82
CA GLU A 62 -0.75 10.62 6.37
C GLU A 62 0.61 11.28 6.09
N TYR A 63 1.71 10.68 6.57
CA TYR A 63 3.07 11.20 6.42
C TYR A 63 4.05 10.17 5.84
N VAL A 64 3.61 9.37 4.87
CA VAL A 64 4.55 8.65 4.03
C VAL A 64 5.47 9.66 3.33
N ILE A 65 6.65 9.86 3.90
CA ILE A 65 7.71 10.69 3.34
C ILE A 65 8.53 9.83 2.39
N ILE A 66 8.56 10.22 1.12
CA ILE A 66 9.55 9.71 0.15
C ILE A 66 10.72 10.68 0.18
N GLY A 67 11.81 10.33 0.86
CA GLY A 67 13.00 11.20 0.97
C GLY A 67 12.83 12.35 1.98
N ASN A 68 12.90 13.60 1.52
CA ASN A 68 12.67 14.83 2.33
C ASN A 68 11.34 15.53 1.94
N GLU A 69 10.58 14.99 1.00
CA GLU A 69 9.38 15.65 0.49
C GLU A 69 8.13 15.13 1.21
N ASN A 70 7.25 16.06 1.59
CA ASN A 70 5.98 15.71 2.21
C ASN A 70 4.96 15.24 1.16
N VAL A 71 3.91 14.58 1.65
CA VAL A 71 2.83 14.02 0.85
C VAL A 71 2.21 15.08 -0.07
N GLU A 72 1.79 16.22 0.47
CA GLU A 72 1.10 17.23 -0.34
C GLU A 72 1.95 17.78 -1.51
N SER A 73 3.27 17.89 -1.32
CA SER A 73 4.19 18.39 -2.34
C SER A 73 4.37 17.40 -3.48
N ILE A 74 4.57 16.11 -3.16
CA ILE A 74 4.66 15.05 -4.18
C ILE A 74 3.33 14.91 -4.91
N PHE A 75 2.21 14.97 -4.19
CA PHE A 75 0.88 14.89 -4.79
C PHE A 75 0.61 16.05 -5.74
N THR A 76 0.99 17.27 -5.34
CA THR A 76 0.90 18.47 -6.18
C THR A 76 1.82 18.38 -7.39
N ALA A 77 3.06 17.93 -7.21
CA ALA A 77 4.01 17.72 -8.30
C ALA A 77 3.49 16.68 -9.31
N LEU A 78 2.93 15.56 -8.83
CA LEU A 78 2.32 14.53 -9.67
C LEU A 78 1.07 15.05 -10.39
N LYS A 79 0.16 15.75 -9.70
CA LYS A 79 -1.01 16.39 -10.34
C LYS A 79 -0.59 17.33 -11.48
N ASN A 80 0.41 18.17 -11.23
CA ASN A 80 0.93 19.12 -12.20
C ASN A 80 1.61 18.41 -13.37
N LYS A 81 2.45 17.40 -13.09
CA LYS A 81 3.17 16.61 -14.11
C LYS A 81 2.22 15.80 -14.98
N LEU A 82 1.16 15.26 -14.40
CA LEU A 82 0.12 14.48 -15.09
C LEU A 82 -0.95 15.37 -15.73
N ASN A 83 -0.84 16.70 -15.61
CA ASN A 83 -1.79 17.69 -16.11
C ASN A 83 -3.25 17.38 -15.70
N ILE A 84 -3.45 16.94 -14.45
CA ILE A 84 -4.77 16.67 -13.88
C ILE A 84 -5.40 18.01 -13.50
N VAL A 85 -5.98 18.71 -14.48
CA VAL A 85 -6.56 20.07 -14.32
C VAL A 85 -8.00 20.02 -13.77
N THR A 86 -8.66 18.87 -13.84
CA THR A 86 -10.05 18.65 -13.41
C THR A 86 -10.19 17.23 -12.85
N PRO A 87 -11.09 16.97 -11.89
CA PRO A 87 -11.37 15.60 -11.49
C PRO A 87 -11.92 14.88 -12.72
N ILE A 88 -11.16 13.92 -13.24
CA ILE A 88 -11.64 13.02 -14.28
C ILE A 88 -12.69 12.17 -13.57
N THR A 89 -13.96 12.56 -13.58
CA THR A 89 -15.02 11.72 -13.00
C THR A 89 -15.44 10.71 -14.04
N LYS A 90 -14.73 9.58 -14.11
CA LYS A 90 -15.27 8.41 -14.82
C LYS A 90 -16.66 8.12 -14.24
N LYS A 91 -17.65 7.88 -15.10
CA LYS A 91 -19.00 7.46 -14.68
C LYS A 91 -19.00 6.08 -14.01
N LYS A 92 -18.01 5.24 -14.33
CA LYS A 92 -17.77 3.96 -13.66
C LYS A 92 -17.19 4.21 -12.27
N SER A 93 -17.43 3.29 -11.33
CA SER A 93 -16.66 3.25 -10.08
C SER A 93 -15.36 2.45 -10.27
N ALA A 94 -14.47 2.47 -9.29
CA ALA A 94 -13.31 1.59 -9.27
C ALA A 94 -13.34 0.67 -8.05
N THR A 95 -12.76 -0.51 -8.19
CA THR A 95 -12.41 -1.37 -7.06
C THR A 95 -10.91 -1.62 -7.04
N ILE A 96 -10.28 -1.28 -5.92
CA ILE A 96 -8.88 -1.58 -5.61
C ILE A 96 -8.85 -2.84 -4.75
N ILE A 97 -8.08 -3.84 -5.18
CA ILE A 97 -7.82 -5.06 -4.42
C ILE A 97 -6.34 -5.10 -4.10
N SER A 98 -6.01 -4.87 -2.84
CA SER A 98 -4.63 -4.92 -2.35
C SER A 98 -4.40 -6.29 -1.69
N ILE A 99 -3.35 -6.98 -2.13
CA ILE A 99 -2.92 -8.28 -1.64
C ILE A 99 -1.55 -8.08 -0.99
N ILE A 100 -1.39 -8.46 0.28
CA ILE A 100 -0.11 -8.35 0.98
C ILE A 100 0.33 -9.69 1.53
N ASP A 101 1.61 -9.98 1.31
CA ASP A 101 2.33 -11.02 1.99
C ASP A 101 2.55 -10.63 3.46
N SER A 102 2.00 -11.44 4.37
CA SER A 102 2.10 -11.29 5.81
C SER A 102 2.96 -12.39 6.45
N SER A 103 3.81 -13.05 5.67
CA SER A 103 4.77 -14.05 6.15
C SER A 103 5.84 -13.43 7.05
N GLY A 104 6.68 -14.30 7.62
CA GLY A 104 7.76 -13.89 8.51
C GLY A 104 8.88 -13.09 7.82
N SER A 105 9.00 -13.15 6.50
CA SER A 105 10.03 -12.44 5.73
C SER A 105 9.68 -10.96 5.50
N MET A 106 8.38 -10.63 5.53
CA MET A 106 7.85 -9.27 5.41
C MET A 106 8.00 -8.47 6.72
N GLY A 107 9.19 -7.88 6.88
CA GLY A 107 9.59 -7.07 8.01
C GLY A 107 8.99 -5.66 8.02
N SER A 108 9.45 -4.84 8.97
CA SER A 108 8.96 -3.46 9.13
C SER A 108 9.32 -2.57 7.93
N PHE A 109 10.44 -2.83 7.25
CA PHE A 109 10.86 -2.04 6.10
C PHE A 109 10.01 -2.37 4.87
N GLU A 110 9.78 -3.65 4.62
CA GLU A 110 8.96 -4.16 3.52
C GLU A 110 7.53 -3.63 3.62
N LYS A 111 6.96 -3.69 4.82
CA LYS A 111 5.62 -3.17 5.10
C LYS A 111 5.53 -1.66 4.97
N TYR A 112 6.54 -0.94 5.45
CA TYR A 112 6.61 0.50 5.29
C TYR A 112 6.57 0.88 3.80
N LEU A 113 7.44 0.30 2.95
CA LEU A 113 7.42 0.61 1.52
C LEU A 113 6.12 0.18 0.83
N SER A 114 5.56 -0.96 1.22
CA SER A 114 4.25 -1.43 0.71
C SER A 114 3.14 -0.42 1.03
N GLN A 115 3.07 0.02 2.28
CA GLN A 115 2.12 1.05 2.75
C GLN A 115 2.32 2.35 1.99
N CYS A 116 3.57 2.73 1.74
CA CYS A 116 3.89 3.94 0.99
C CYS A 116 3.33 3.89 -0.43
N VAL A 117 3.63 2.83 -1.18
CA VAL A 117 3.13 2.66 -2.55
C VAL A 117 1.61 2.60 -2.56
N SER A 118 1.00 1.78 -1.69
CA SER A 118 -0.46 1.59 -1.61
C SER A 118 -1.20 2.90 -1.39
N LEU A 119 -0.78 3.68 -0.39
CA LEU A 119 -1.38 4.98 -0.09
C LEU A 119 -1.38 5.91 -1.31
N TRP A 120 -0.25 5.98 -1.99
CA TRP A 120 -0.08 6.89 -3.13
C TRP A 120 -0.92 6.49 -4.33
N THR A 121 -0.92 5.20 -4.66
CA THR A 121 -1.69 4.67 -5.78
C THR A 121 -3.19 4.73 -5.51
N GLU A 122 -3.62 4.46 -4.27
CA GLU A 122 -5.01 4.62 -3.83
C GLU A 122 -5.49 6.06 -4.04
N LYS A 123 -4.75 7.06 -3.52
CA LYS A 123 -5.11 8.48 -3.68
C LYS A 123 -5.16 8.91 -5.13
N LEU A 124 -4.23 8.45 -5.97
CA LEU A 124 -4.24 8.76 -7.39
C LEU A 124 -5.49 8.19 -8.08
N ILE A 125 -5.87 6.95 -7.79
CA ILE A 125 -7.10 6.36 -8.33
C ILE A 125 -8.33 7.13 -7.83
N GLU A 126 -8.38 7.51 -6.55
CA GLU A 126 -9.48 8.31 -5.99
C GLU A 126 -9.66 9.68 -6.65
N LEU A 127 -8.61 10.26 -7.26
CA LEU A 127 -8.76 11.47 -8.09
C LEU A 127 -9.49 11.24 -9.43
N LYS A 128 -9.52 9.99 -9.92
CA LYS A 128 -10.07 9.58 -11.22
C LYS A 128 -11.47 8.96 -11.14
N TYR A 129 -11.96 8.68 -9.94
CA TYR A 129 -13.23 7.99 -9.76
C TYR A 129 -14.03 8.67 -8.67
N GLU A 130 -15.32 8.90 -8.92
CA GLU A 130 -16.22 9.45 -7.89
C GLU A 130 -16.39 8.50 -6.71
N LYS A 131 -16.34 7.18 -6.99
CA LYS A 131 -16.43 6.12 -5.99
C LYS A 131 -15.35 5.09 -6.21
N VAL A 132 -14.57 4.85 -5.15
CA VAL A 132 -13.56 3.79 -5.09
C VAL A 132 -13.91 2.84 -3.93
N ASN A 133 -14.03 1.55 -4.22
CA ASN A 133 -14.16 0.51 -3.22
C ASN A 133 -12.78 -0.10 -2.96
N HIS A 134 -12.47 -0.39 -1.69
CA HIS A 134 -11.21 -0.99 -1.29
C HIS A 134 -11.43 -2.38 -0.71
N ARG A 135 -10.60 -3.34 -1.10
CA ARG A 135 -10.55 -4.70 -0.53
C ARG A 135 -9.11 -5.06 -0.21
N PHE A 136 -8.90 -5.58 1.00
CA PHE A 136 -7.57 -5.85 1.54
C PHE A 136 -7.45 -7.34 1.85
N ILE A 137 -6.51 -8.03 1.21
CA ILE A 137 -6.27 -9.46 1.35
C ILE A 137 -4.88 -9.68 1.94
N SER A 138 -4.84 -10.21 3.16
CA SER A 138 -3.59 -10.62 3.80
C SER A 138 -3.37 -12.11 3.59
N HIS A 139 -2.15 -12.53 3.27
CA HIS A 139 -1.85 -13.95 3.10
C HIS A 139 -0.48 -14.36 3.65
N HIS A 140 -0.41 -15.60 4.14
CA HIS A 140 0.83 -16.34 4.38
C HIS A 140 0.68 -17.70 3.68
N THR A 141 0.40 -18.75 4.44
CA THR A 141 -0.05 -20.07 3.97
C THR A 141 -1.53 -20.04 3.54
N GLU A 142 -2.34 -19.26 4.24
CA GLU A 142 -3.76 -19.04 3.95
C GLU A 142 -4.03 -17.56 3.71
N ALA A 143 -5.13 -17.25 3.05
CA ALA A 143 -5.52 -15.89 2.71
C ALA A 143 -6.86 -15.51 3.30
N GLN A 144 -6.94 -14.29 3.83
CA GLN A 144 -8.15 -13.73 4.41
C GLN A 144 -8.33 -12.28 3.94
N GLU A 145 -9.60 -11.89 3.79
CA GLU A 145 -9.94 -10.48 3.62
C GLU A 145 -9.95 -9.83 5.01
N VAL A 146 -9.23 -8.72 5.14
CA VAL A 146 -9.01 -8.02 6.40
C VAL A 146 -9.44 -6.56 6.28
N HIS A 147 -9.55 -5.89 7.42
CA HIS A 147 -9.70 -4.43 7.43
C HIS A 147 -8.36 -3.75 7.14
N ARG A 148 -8.42 -2.50 6.64
CA ARG A 148 -7.24 -1.69 6.35
C ARG A 148 -6.29 -1.60 7.56
N ASP A 149 -6.86 -1.42 8.75
CA ASP A 149 -6.11 -1.27 10.01
C ASP A 149 -5.26 -2.50 10.37
N VAL A 150 -5.60 -3.67 9.81
CA VAL A 150 -4.89 -4.94 10.05
C VAL A 150 -3.93 -5.27 8.89
N PHE A 151 -4.15 -4.71 7.71
CA PHE A 151 -3.46 -5.08 6.47
C PHE A 151 -1.94 -4.90 6.54
N PHE A 152 -1.46 -3.81 7.16
CA PHE A 152 -0.02 -3.55 7.32
C PHE A 152 0.55 -3.95 8.70
N VAL A 153 -0.25 -4.63 9.53
CA VAL A 153 0.18 -5.05 10.88
C VAL A 153 1.12 -6.25 10.81
N LYS A 154 1.90 -6.48 11.88
CA LYS A 154 2.94 -7.51 11.97
C LYS A 154 2.40 -8.90 11.56
N GLY A 155 3.21 -9.58 10.74
CA GLY A 155 2.87 -10.85 10.12
C GLY A 155 3.04 -12.01 11.10
N GLU A 156 2.42 -13.11 10.76
CA GLU A 156 2.53 -14.36 11.51
C GLU A 156 3.78 -15.11 11.08
N SER A 157 4.37 -15.89 11.99
CA SER A 157 5.44 -16.80 11.62
C SER A 157 4.88 -17.91 10.72
N GLY A 158 5.33 -17.99 9.48
CA GLY A 158 4.87 -18.97 8.50
C GLY A 158 5.62 -18.87 7.18
N GLY A 159 5.37 -19.84 6.29
CA GLY A 159 5.84 -19.78 4.90
C GLY A 159 4.93 -18.97 4.00
N THR A 160 5.36 -18.73 2.78
CA THR A 160 4.61 -17.94 1.79
C THR A 160 4.01 -18.84 0.71
N ILE A 161 2.69 -18.81 0.58
CA ILE A 161 1.92 -19.41 -0.51
C ILE A 161 1.17 -18.28 -1.21
N ILE A 162 1.77 -17.71 -2.26
CA ILE A 162 1.20 -16.58 -3.00
C ILE A 162 -0.12 -16.92 -3.67
N SER A 163 -0.29 -18.15 -4.15
CA SER A 163 -1.55 -18.55 -4.79
C SER A 163 -2.74 -18.47 -3.83
N SER A 164 -2.54 -18.57 -2.52
CA SER A 164 -3.62 -18.40 -1.54
C SER A 164 -4.24 -16.99 -1.65
N GLY A 165 -3.40 -15.95 -1.66
CA GLY A 165 -3.81 -14.55 -1.83
C GLY A 165 -4.43 -14.29 -3.19
N LEU A 166 -3.83 -14.80 -4.27
CA LEU A 166 -4.36 -14.65 -5.62
C LEU A 166 -5.72 -15.34 -5.79
N ASN A 167 -5.90 -16.54 -5.24
CA ASN A 167 -7.18 -17.24 -5.28
C ASN A 167 -8.25 -16.45 -4.54
N LYS A 168 -7.92 -15.89 -3.37
CA LYS A 168 -8.85 -15.03 -2.62
C LYS A 168 -9.21 -13.78 -3.41
N ALA A 169 -8.25 -13.16 -4.10
CA ALA A 169 -8.52 -12.01 -4.95
C ALA A 169 -9.42 -12.38 -6.13
N ASN A 170 -9.12 -13.48 -6.83
CA ASN A 170 -9.92 -13.98 -7.95
C ASN A 170 -11.36 -14.33 -7.52
N GLU A 171 -11.53 -14.92 -6.32
CA GLU A 171 -12.84 -15.15 -5.69
C GLU A 171 -13.61 -13.83 -5.56
N ARG A 172 -12.99 -12.78 -5.00
CA ARG A 172 -13.62 -11.46 -4.80
C ARG A 172 -13.93 -10.76 -6.11
N ILE A 173 -13.04 -10.86 -7.09
CA ILE A 173 -13.18 -10.28 -8.42
C ILE A 173 -14.43 -10.85 -9.13
N ASN A 174 -14.74 -12.13 -8.97
CA ASN A 174 -15.92 -12.74 -9.58
C ASN A 174 -17.27 -12.15 -9.10
N TYR A 175 -17.30 -11.43 -7.99
CA TYR A 175 -18.49 -10.74 -7.48
C TYR A 175 -18.58 -9.27 -7.91
N ILE A 176 -17.61 -8.77 -8.67
CA ILE A 176 -17.59 -7.38 -9.14
C ILE A 176 -18.28 -7.27 -10.49
N ASP A 177 -19.13 -6.26 -10.64
CA ASP A 177 -19.76 -5.91 -11.91
C ASP A 177 -18.78 -5.16 -12.82
N TYR A 178 -18.15 -5.89 -13.74
CA TYR A 178 -17.15 -5.37 -14.69
C TYR A 178 -17.71 -4.33 -15.66
N GLU A 179 -19.03 -4.31 -15.91
CA GLU A 179 -19.61 -3.31 -16.82
C GLU A 179 -19.55 -1.92 -16.19
N ASN A 180 -19.70 -1.85 -14.87
CA ASN A 180 -19.81 -0.60 -14.11
C ASN A 180 -18.59 -0.27 -13.25
N GLN A 181 -17.61 -1.16 -13.16
CA GLN A 181 -16.41 -0.96 -12.32
C GLN A 181 -15.12 -1.29 -13.07
N ASP A 182 -14.13 -0.39 -12.93
CA ASP A 182 -12.74 -0.72 -13.27
C ASP A 182 -12.06 -1.39 -12.08
N ILE A 183 -11.25 -2.43 -12.32
CA ILE A 183 -10.61 -3.23 -11.26
C ILE A 183 -9.10 -3.09 -11.33
N TYR A 184 -8.49 -2.71 -10.22
CA TYR A 184 -7.05 -2.57 -10.06
C TYR A 184 -6.58 -3.51 -8.95
N VAL A 185 -5.57 -4.33 -9.24
CA VAL A 185 -4.99 -5.26 -8.26
C VAL A 185 -3.56 -4.85 -7.96
N PHE A 186 -3.23 -4.78 -6.68
CA PHE A 186 -1.87 -4.51 -6.21
C PHE A 186 -1.42 -5.67 -5.33
N GLN A 187 -0.29 -6.30 -5.66
CA GLN A 187 0.29 -7.38 -4.88
C GLN A 187 1.62 -6.94 -4.29
N TYR A 188 1.75 -6.99 -2.97
CA TYR A 188 2.96 -6.62 -2.22
C TYR A 188 3.61 -7.87 -1.61
N SER A 189 4.90 -8.09 -1.86
CA SER A 189 5.67 -9.21 -1.29
C SER A 189 7.17 -8.89 -1.31
N ASP A 190 7.99 -9.63 -0.57
CA ASP A 190 9.45 -9.54 -0.64
C ASP A 190 10.06 -10.49 -1.70
N GLY A 191 9.21 -11.25 -2.41
CA GLY A 191 9.61 -12.13 -3.52
C GLY A 191 9.79 -13.60 -3.13
N ASP A 192 9.66 -13.95 -1.85
CA ASP A 192 9.68 -15.34 -1.42
C ASP A 192 8.35 -16.04 -1.69
N ASN A 193 8.42 -17.32 -2.07
CA ASN A 193 7.28 -18.17 -2.32
C ASN A 193 7.73 -19.63 -2.32
N LEU A 194 6.85 -20.51 -1.85
CA LEU A 194 7.05 -21.95 -1.97
C LEU A 194 7.16 -22.33 -3.46
N THR A 195 8.27 -22.96 -3.86
CA THR A 195 8.53 -23.24 -5.29
C THR A 195 7.44 -24.08 -5.96
N SER A 196 6.84 -25.03 -5.24
CA SER A 196 5.72 -25.84 -5.76
C SER A 196 4.42 -25.03 -5.97
N ASP A 197 4.32 -23.83 -5.39
CA ASP A 197 3.18 -22.94 -5.55
C ASP A 197 3.27 -22.10 -6.83
N ASN A 198 4.48 -21.83 -7.34
CA ASN A 198 4.72 -20.90 -8.46
C ASN A 198 3.85 -21.16 -9.71
N ASP A 199 3.70 -22.43 -10.13
CA ASP A 199 2.89 -22.79 -11.30
C ASP A 199 1.40 -22.54 -11.06
N VAL A 200 0.94 -22.66 -9.82
CA VAL A 200 -0.42 -22.32 -9.42
C VAL A 200 -0.57 -20.80 -9.40
N SER A 201 0.37 -20.06 -8.82
CA SER A 201 0.33 -18.60 -8.77
C SER A 201 0.25 -18.00 -10.18
N VAL A 202 1.09 -18.47 -11.12
CA VAL A 202 1.08 -18.00 -12.52
C VAL A 202 -0.26 -18.27 -13.21
N ARG A 203 -0.87 -19.42 -12.96
CA ARG A 203 -2.16 -19.79 -13.55
C ARG A 203 -3.28 -18.86 -13.05
N VAL A 204 -3.35 -18.67 -11.73
CA VAL A 204 -4.38 -17.81 -11.12
C VAL A 204 -4.15 -16.34 -11.53
N LEU A 205 -2.90 -15.88 -11.59
CA LEU A 205 -2.56 -14.55 -12.11
C LEU A 205 -3.10 -14.37 -13.53
N LYS A 206 -2.89 -15.33 -14.43
CA LYS A 206 -3.44 -15.26 -15.81
C LYS A 206 -4.96 -15.18 -15.83
N ASP A 207 -5.64 -15.90 -14.94
CA ASP A 207 -7.10 -15.83 -14.82
C ASP A 207 -7.57 -14.45 -14.32
N ILE A 208 -6.85 -13.85 -13.37
CA ILE A 208 -7.11 -12.49 -12.87
C ILE A 208 -6.92 -11.46 -13.99
N LEU A 209 -5.84 -11.56 -14.78
CA LEU A 209 -5.51 -10.61 -15.84
C LEU A 209 -6.60 -10.49 -16.92
N ASN A 210 -7.41 -11.53 -17.10
CA ASN A 210 -8.56 -11.51 -18.01
C ASN A 210 -9.73 -10.66 -17.49
N LYS A 211 -9.75 -10.33 -16.20
CA LYS A 211 -10.88 -9.74 -15.48
C LYS A 211 -10.59 -8.34 -14.94
N VAL A 212 -9.35 -7.89 -14.97
CA VAL A 212 -8.95 -6.61 -14.37
C VAL A 212 -8.51 -5.60 -15.43
N ASN A 213 -8.42 -4.33 -15.03
CA ASN A 213 -7.89 -3.26 -15.85
C ASN A 213 -6.36 -3.21 -15.74
N GLN A 214 -5.82 -3.36 -14.53
CA GLN A 214 -4.38 -3.48 -14.28
C GLN A 214 -4.10 -4.40 -13.09
N PHE A 215 -2.94 -5.05 -13.13
CA PHE A 215 -2.33 -5.81 -12.05
C PHE A 215 -0.89 -5.33 -11.86
N GLU A 216 -0.60 -4.82 -10.67
CA GLU A 216 0.70 -4.28 -10.29
C GLU A 216 1.33 -5.17 -9.22
N TYR A 217 2.40 -5.88 -9.57
CA TYR A 217 3.23 -6.60 -8.61
C TYR A 217 4.33 -5.69 -8.08
N VAL A 218 4.41 -5.53 -6.77
CA VAL A 218 5.36 -4.65 -6.08
C VAL A 218 6.20 -5.52 -5.15
N GLU A 219 7.43 -5.80 -5.58
CA GLU A 219 8.42 -6.56 -4.81
C GLU A 219 9.28 -5.61 -3.96
N ILE A 220 9.38 -5.85 -2.65
CA ILE A 220 10.30 -5.11 -1.78
C ILE A 220 11.51 -5.99 -1.49
N ASN A 221 12.62 -5.70 -2.17
CA ASN A 221 13.81 -6.55 -2.16
C ASN A 221 15.08 -5.72 -1.91
N GLN A 222 15.21 -5.27 -0.66
CA GLN A 222 16.34 -4.44 -0.18
C GLN A 222 17.70 -5.08 -0.47
N TYR A 223 17.81 -6.40 -0.31
CA TYR A 223 19.10 -7.12 -0.37
C TYR A 223 19.34 -7.85 -1.69
N SER A 224 18.55 -7.60 -2.73
CA SER A 224 18.64 -8.32 -4.02
C SER A 224 18.61 -9.84 -3.87
N ARG A 225 17.79 -10.34 -2.94
CA ARG A 225 17.56 -11.77 -2.73
C ARG A 225 16.97 -12.40 -3.99
N SER A 226 17.20 -13.69 -4.15
CA SER A 226 16.54 -14.46 -5.21
C SER A 226 15.04 -14.45 -4.97
N SER A 227 14.29 -13.88 -5.92
CA SER A 227 12.83 -13.89 -5.91
C SER A 227 12.32 -15.12 -6.66
N THR A 228 11.73 -16.05 -5.91
CA THR A 228 11.20 -17.30 -6.49
C THR A 228 9.96 -17.02 -7.32
N ILE A 229 9.11 -16.08 -6.88
CA ILE A 229 7.89 -15.71 -7.62
C ILE A 229 8.19 -14.83 -8.83
N MET A 230 9.10 -13.85 -8.74
CA MET A 230 9.43 -13.01 -9.90
C MET A 230 10.05 -13.83 -11.03
N SER A 231 10.80 -14.87 -10.69
CA SER A 231 11.33 -15.83 -11.65
C SER A 231 10.19 -16.56 -12.40
N ALA A 232 9.09 -16.89 -11.71
CA ALA A 232 7.90 -17.49 -12.32
C ALA A 232 7.11 -16.47 -13.14
N TYR A 233 6.95 -15.24 -12.64
CA TYR A 233 6.23 -14.16 -13.32
C TYR A 233 6.95 -13.63 -14.56
N ARG A 234 8.26 -13.83 -14.71
CA ARG A 234 9.06 -13.35 -15.86
C ARG A 234 8.48 -13.73 -17.23
N ASN A 235 7.78 -14.87 -17.32
CA ASN A 235 7.19 -15.37 -18.57
C ASN A 235 5.73 -14.92 -18.77
N VAL A 236 5.16 -14.13 -17.86
CA VAL A 236 3.81 -13.58 -17.99
C VAL A 236 3.87 -12.35 -18.89
N GLN A 237 3.54 -12.54 -20.16
CA GLN A 237 3.43 -11.46 -21.14
C GLN A 237 1.97 -11.03 -21.25
N ASN A 238 1.63 -9.94 -20.57
CA ASN A 238 0.30 -9.34 -20.64
C ASN A 238 0.43 -7.81 -20.46
N SER A 239 -0.25 -7.02 -21.29
CA SER A 239 -0.18 -5.55 -21.22
C SER A 239 -0.78 -4.97 -19.94
N LYS A 240 -1.55 -5.76 -19.20
CA LYS A 240 -2.18 -5.40 -17.92
C LYS A 240 -1.36 -5.85 -16.70
N PHE A 241 -0.19 -6.44 -16.91
CA PHE A 241 0.68 -6.92 -15.84
C PHE A 241 1.97 -6.13 -15.83
N ASN A 242 2.23 -5.46 -14.71
CA ASN A 242 3.47 -4.73 -14.47
C ASN A 242 4.10 -5.23 -13.16
N ALA A 243 5.42 -5.26 -13.13
CA ALA A 243 6.19 -5.68 -11.97
C ALA A 243 7.24 -4.61 -11.61
N HIS A 244 7.28 -4.25 -10.34
CA HIS A 244 8.15 -3.22 -9.78
C HIS A 244 9.01 -3.83 -8.68
N VAL A 245 10.27 -3.38 -8.58
CA VAL A 245 11.18 -3.82 -7.51
C VAL A 245 11.68 -2.59 -6.78
N LEU A 246 11.37 -2.52 -5.49
CA LEU A 246 11.82 -1.46 -4.59
C LEU A 246 12.95 -1.98 -3.72
N ARG A 247 14.04 -1.23 -3.66
CA ARG A 247 15.22 -1.55 -2.83
C ARG A 247 15.38 -0.55 -1.71
N GLU A 248 15.00 0.70 -1.97
CA GLU A 248 15.13 1.82 -1.04
C GLU A 248 13.92 2.75 -1.09
N LYS A 249 13.84 3.68 -0.14
CA LYS A 249 12.72 4.63 -0.04
C LYS A 249 12.54 5.47 -1.33
N ASN A 250 13.63 5.81 -2.00
CA ASN A 250 13.59 6.62 -3.23
C ASN A 250 12.93 5.90 -4.42
N ASP A 251 12.78 4.57 -4.37
CA ASP A 251 12.12 3.81 -5.43
C ASP A 251 10.59 3.95 -5.39
N VAL A 252 10.03 4.42 -4.27
CA VAL A 252 8.58 4.62 -4.13
C VAL A 252 8.07 5.61 -5.17
N LEU A 253 8.71 6.78 -5.32
CA LEU A 253 8.24 7.79 -6.26
C LEU A 253 8.27 7.28 -7.70
N LYS A 254 9.36 6.62 -8.10
CA LYS A 254 9.50 6.02 -9.44
C LYS A 254 8.42 4.98 -9.71
N THR A 255 8.14 4.14 -8.71
CA THR A 255 7.09 3.11 -8.79
C THR A 255 5.71 3.74 -8.95
N VAL A 256 5.39 4.72 -8.11
CA VAL A 256 4.12 5.46 -8.16
C VAL A 256 3.94 6.18 -9.50
N GLU A 257 4.99 6.80 -10.04
CA GLU A 257 4.96 7.42 -11.36
C GLU A 257 4.69 6.41 -12.48
N SER A 258 5.33 5.24 -12.42
CA SER A 258 5.11 4.17 -13.39
C SER A 258 3.69 3.62 -13.35
N ILE A 259 3.18 3.32 -12.15
CA ILE A 259 1.80 2.86 -11.93
C ILE A 259 0.81 3.92 -12.41
N SER A 260 1.04 5.19 -12.04
CA SER A 260 0.19 6.29 -12.45
C SER A 260 0.12 6.41 -13.97
N SER A 261 1.26 6.28 -14.65
CA SER A 261 1.31 6.31 -16.11
C SER A 261 0.51 5.18 -16.75
N ALA A 262 0.53 3.98 -16.17
CA ALA A 262 -0.21 2.80 -16.66
C ALA A 262 -1.72 2.82 -16.35
N ILE A 263 -2.14 3.59 -15.34
CA ILE A 263 -3.54 3.69 -14.91
C ILE A 263 -4.22 4.95 -15.47
N MET A 264 -3.50 6.06 -15.60
CA MET A 264 -4.07 7.36 -15.96
C MET A 264 -4.24 7.55 -17.47
N PHE A 265 -3.37 6.94 -18.29
CA PHE A 265 -3.35 7.04 -19.75
C PHE A 265 -3.62 5.68 -20.41
#